data_AF-R1DSZ1-F1
#
_entry.id   AF-R1DSZ1-F1
#
_cell.length_a   1.000
_cell.length_b   1.000
_cell.length_c   1.000
_cell.angle_alpha   90.00
_cell.angle_beta   90.00
_cell.angle_gamma   90.00
#
_symmetry.space_group_name_H-M   'P 1'
#
loop_
_entity.id
_entity.type
_entity.pdbx_description
1 polymer ?
#
loop_
_entity_poly.entity_id
_entity_poly.type
_entity_poly.pdbx_seq_one_letter_code
_entity_poly.pdbx_strand_id
1 'polypeptide(L)'
;MAAAPSLATLQNLVRRDPDGYTEEVGRRLRHFQSLLALVEQQPGSSPADFLPLLSFVSHIAACFPSLMADLPEGLGRLLEERHDVLEPAVRRALLQALVLLRNRGMVPPLALLQRCFRLFRCRDKTLRARLYAYVVTDIKTANRKARDQPLNRALQNHVIHILQEPSSVGAKYALRAMIELYRRQVWRDAKTVNVIASALFCPHPKLRIAALHFLLGAHDAPRDGEDSEEEELQEARGAVSKLREQLGGKDGSHESRPGRCVNKKKRKLQRAMRSTKSRGKAEAAASFAALHLLHGPSVLPGCSRQGAEEVGEQQRDVALAREEVDHQQPHLESSTLPECERLEVRLLMINLLSRLVGAHRLQLPNFFPYLQRYLQPHQRDITLLLAYLAIEGEAVDPLDIAGVRARKAATREEKLASTVAGREERAAFGRRKKKKTGGSSNQEKKKTKNFIMATKTRQVQNKVKRREELQRRARRSSKKQFRGSVRKGR
;
A
#
# COMPACT_ATOMS: atom_id res chain seq x y z
N MET A 1 25.47 -50.94 41.09
CA MET A 1 25.60 -49.91 40.03
C MET A 1 24.19 -49.58 39.54
N ALA A 2 23.58 -48.52 40.05
CA ALA A 2 22.27 -48.10 39.54
C ALA A 2 22.44 -47.67 38.08
N ALA A 3 21.62 -48.23 37.19
CA ALA A 3 21.62 -47.87 35.77
C ALA A 3 21.51 -46.34 35.65
N ALA A 4 22.38 -45.73 34.85
CA ALA A 4 22.36 -44.29 34.65
C ALA A 4 20.93 -43.86 34.26
N PRO A 5 20.32 -42.91 34.99
CA PRO A 5 18.93 -42.52 34.74
C PRO A 5 18.78 -42.05 33.29
N SER A 6 17.67 -42.40 32.66
CA SER A 6 17.36 -41.92 31.32
C SER A 6 17.37 -40.38 31.31
N LEU A 7 17.80 -39.77 30.19
CA LEU A 7 17.97 -38.31 30.09
C LEU A 7 16.68 -37.55 30.48
N ALA A 8 15.51 -38.11 30.17
CA ALA A 8 14.22 -37.53 30.54
C ALA A 8 13.94 -37.60 32.05
N THR A 9 14.27 -38.71 32.70
CA THR A 9 14.15 -38.85 34.16
C THR A 9 15.11 -37.90 34.86
N LEU A 10 16.37 -37.83 34.41
CA LEU A 10 17.36 -36.91 34.95
C LEU A 10 16.92 -35.45 34.78
N GLN A 11 16.34 -35.07 33.64
CA GLN A 11 15.83 -33.73 33.41
C GLN A 11 14.76 -33.33 34.44
N ASN A 12 13.87 -34.26 34.82
CA ASN A 12 12.84 -33.99 35.82
C ASN A 12 13.43 -33.90 37.24
N LEU A 13 14.42 -34.71 37.56
CA LEU A 13 15.12 -34.68 38.86
C LEU A 13 15.89 -33.37 39.04
N VAL A 14 16.66 -32.97 38.03
CA VAL A 14 17.42 -31.70 38.02
C VAL A 14 16.50 -30.47 38.18
N ARG A 15 15.28 -30.53 37.63
CA ARG A 15 14.31 -29.44 37.80
C ARG A 15 13.71 -29.35 39.20
N ARG A 16 13.72 -30.44 39.96
CA ARG A 16 13.20 -30.49 41.33
C ARG A 16 14.27 -30.08 42.35
N ASP A 17 15.49 -30.56 42.16
CA ASP A 17 16.63 -30.24 43.01
C ASP A 17 17.86 -29.95 42.12
N PRO A 18 18.16 -28.68 41.82
CA PRO A 18 19.28 -28.34 40.96
C PRO A 18 20.64 -28.56 41.64
N ASP A 19 20.76 -28.29 42.93
CA ASP A 19 22.07 -28.28 43.60
C ASP A 19 22.64 -29.70 43.76
N GLY A 20 21.78 -30.69 44.01
CA GLY A 20 22.17 -32.08 44.18
C GLY A 20 22.72 -32.79 42.93
N TYR A 21 22.38 -32.29 41.72
CA TYR A 21 22.76 -32.93 40.45
C TYR A 21 23.81 -32.15 39.64
N THR A 22 24.45 -31.15 40.24
CA THR A 22 25.49 -30.30 39.63
C THR A 22 26.62 -31.11 38.97
N GLU A 23 27.20 -32.08 39.67
CA GLU A 23 28.28 -32.94 39.16
C GLU A 23 27.85 -33.81 37.97
N GLU A 24 26.63 -34.35 38.02
CA GLU A 24 26.11 -35.21 36.97
C GLU A 24 25.79 -34.39 35.71
N VAL A 25 25.22 -33.18 35.88
CA VAL A 25 25.03 -32.21 34.79
C VAL A 25 26.37 -31.76 34.21
N GLY A 26 27.38 -31.49 35.04
CA GLY A 26 28.73 -31.14 34.59
C GLY A 26 29.41 -32.24 33.78
N ARG A 27 29.20 -33.52 34.14
CA ARG A 27 29.65 -34.67 33.33
C ARG A 27 28.97 -34.72 31.96
N ARG A 28 27.64 -34.52 31.92
CA ARG A 28 26.86 -34.50 30.67
C ARG A 28 27.21 -33.29 29.80
N LEU A 29 27.50 -32.14 30.40
CA LEU A 29 27.93 -30.94 29.69
C LEU A 29 29.31 -31.13 29.04
N ARG A 30 30.29 -31.70 29.75
CA ARG A 30 31.61 -32.03 29.17
C ARG A 30 31.49 -33.01 28.00
N HIS A 31 30.63 -34.03 28.15
CA HIS A 31 30.34 -34.93 27.05
C HIS A 31 29.68 -34.21 25.87
N PHE A 32 28.68 -33.36 26.13
CA PHE A 32 28.07 -32.52 25.09
C PHE A 32 29.08 -31.60 24.39
N GLN A 33 29.99 -30.96 25.13
CA GLN A 33 31.06 -30.13 24.57
C GLN A 33 32.00 -30.93 23.66
N SER A 34 32.37 -32.15 24.06
CA SER A 34 33.17 -33.05 23.20
C SER A 34 32.44 -33.40 21.89
N LEU A 35 31.13 -33.70 21.96
CA LEU A 35 30.32 -33.95 20.76
C LEU A 35 30.12 -32.69 19.91
N LEU A 36 29.98 -31.52 20.53
CA LEU A 36 29.87 -30.25 19.83
C LEU A 36 31.16 -29.94 19.07
N ALA A 37 32.33 -30.15 19.69
CA ALA A 37 33.63 -30.02 19.02
C ALA A 37 33.78 -31.02 17.86
N LEU A 38 33.28 -32.25 18.01
CA LEU A 38 33.27 -33.23 16.92
C LEU A 38 32.36 -32.79 15.76
N VAL A 39 31.16 -32.29 16.04
CA VAL A 39 30.23 -31.77 15.02
C VAL A 39 30.79 -30.51 14.34
N GLU A 40 31.50 -29.67 15.10
CA GLU A 40 32.26 -28.55 14.54
C GLU A 40 33.34 -29.04 13.57
N GLN A 41 34.09 -30.09 13.88
CA GLN A 41 35.10 -30.62 12.96
C GLN A 41 34.49 -31.37 11.77
N GLN A 42 33.44 -32.16 12.01
CA GLN A 42 32.78 -33.03 11.03
C GLN A 42 31.27 -32.75 10.94
N PRO A 43 30.84 -31.69 10.23
CA PRO A 43 29.44 -31.26 10.19
C PRO A 43 28.48 -32.23 9.45
N GLY A 44 29.01 -33.17 8.68
CA GLY A 44 28.22 -34.12 7.88
C GLY A 44 27.83 -35.42 8.60
N SER A 45 28.49 -35.76 9.71
CA SER A 45 28.20 -36.96 10.50
C SER A 45 27.78 -36.53 11.90
N SER A 46 26.48 -36.53 12.17
CA SER A 46 25.97 -36.19 13.49
C SER A 46 25.94 -37.45 14.37
N PRO A 47 26.61 -37.44 15.54
CA PRO A 47 26.55 -38.59 16.44
C PRO A 47 25.14 -38.71 17.03
N ALA A 48 24.63 -39.95 17.14
CA ALA A 48 23.25 -40.22 17.56
C ALA A 48 22.89 -39.60 18.92
N ASP A 49 23.86 -39.51 19.83
CA ASP A 49 23.68 -38.95 21.17
C ASP A 49 23.60 -37.42 21.22
N PHE A 50 24.00 -36.73 20.13
CA PHE A 50 24.05 -35.27 20.11
C PHE A 50 22.67 -34.62 20.25
N LEU A 51 21.66 -35.09 19.50
CA LEU A 51 20.33 -34.49 19.53
C LEU A 51 19.63 -34.66 20.90
N PRO A 52 19.63 -35.85 21.54
CA PRO A 52 19.11 -36.02 22.89
C PRO A 52 19.83 -35.15 23.92
N LEU A 53 21.17 -35.06 23.85
CA LEU A 53 21.95 -34.24 24.76
C LEU A 53 21.72 -32.75 24.56
N LEU A 54 21.65 -32.27 23.31
CA LEU A 54 21.31 -30.89 22.98
C LEU A 54 19.95 -30.52 23.57
N SER A 55 18.94 -31.38 23.41
CA SER A 55 17.62 -31.18 24.00
C SER A 55 17.69 -31.12 25.52
N PHE A 56 18.38 -32.08 26.16
CA PHE A 56 18.56 -32.14 27.61
C PHE A 56 19.23 -30.86 28.15
N VAL A 57 20.36 -30.47 27.59
CA VAL A 57 21.14 -29.29 28.00
C VAL A 57 20.30 -28.02 27.83
N SER A 58 19.61 -27.86 26.70
CA SER A 58 18.74 -26.69 26.46
C SER A 58 17.59 -26.57 27.47
N HIS A 59 17.05 -27.70 27.94
CA HIS A 59 15.98 -27.74 28.94
C HIS A 59 16.47 -27.52 30.37
N ILE A 60 17.76 -27.67 30.65
CA ILE A 60 18.37 -27.50 31.98
C ILE A 60 19.13 -26.17 32.09
N ALA A 61 19.48 -25.54 30.96
CA ALA A 61 20.32 -24.34 30.93
C ALA A 61 19.89 -23.19 31.86
N ALA A 62 18.60 -23.03 32.13
CA ALA A 62 18.11 -21.98 33.04
C ALA A 62 18.26 -22.32 34.53
N CYS A 63 18.43 -23.59 34.89
CA CYS A 63 18.73 -24.00 36.26
C CYS A 63 20.18 -23.69 36.64
N PHE A 64 21.10 -23.64 35.65
CA PHE A 64 22.52 -23.37 35.86
C PHE A 64 23.04 -22.27 34.92
N PRO A 65 22.66 -21.00 35.13
CA PRO A 65 23.05 -19.91 34.25
C PRO A 65 24.57 -19.68 34.20
N SER A 66 25.30 -19.94 35.29
CA SER A 66 26.75 -19.79 35.36
C SER A 66 27.52 -20.81 34.52
N LEU A 67 27.13 -22.09 34.58
CA LEU A 67 27.78 -23.18 33.85
C LEU A 67 27.44 -23.18 32.35
N MET A 68 26.33 -22.54 31.97
CA MET A 68 25.74 -22.62 30.63
C MET A 68 25.79 -21.28 29.89
N ALA A 69 26.62 -20.33 30.35
CA ALA A 69 26.76 -19.00 29.76
C ALA A 69 27.29 -19.06 28.32
N ASP A 70 28.25 -19.95 28.03
CA ASP A 70 28.91 -20.06 26.72
C ASP A 70 28.08 -20.86 25.69
N LEU A 71 27.11 -21.64 26.16
CA LEU A 71 26.26 -22.49 25.34
C LEU A 71 25.55 -21.74 24.20
N PRO A 72 24.78 -20.65 24.45
CA PRO A 72 24.07 -19.95 23.38
C PRO A 72 25.00 -19.37 22.31
N GLU A 73 26.20 -18.92 22.68
CA GLU A 73 27.17 -18.43 21.72
C GLU A 73 27.73 -19.56 20.85
N GLY A 74 28.12 -20.69 21.46
CA GLY A 74 28.62 -21.85 20.73
C GLY A 74 27.59 -22.40 19.74
N LEU A 75 26.34 -22.59 20.20
CA LEU A 75 25.24 -23.04 19.32
C LEU A 75 24.97 -22.06 18.18
N GLY A 76 25.04 -20.76 18.47
CA GLY A 76 24.85 -19.71 17.47
C GLY A 76 25.98 -19.65 16.44
N ARG A 77 27.24 -19.79 16.85
CA ARG A 77 28.42 -19.82 15.96
C ARG A 77 28.35 -21.02 15.02
N LEU A 78 28.08 -22.21 15.56
CA LEU A 78 27.90 -23.43 14.76
C LEU A 78 26.82 -23.26 13.69
N LEU A 79 25.69 -22.64 14.07
CA LEU A 79 24.59 -22.41 13.15
C LEU A 79 24.93 -21.35 12.10
N GLU A 80 25.67 -20.29 12.42
CA GLU A 80 26.06 -19.26 11.44
C GLU A 80 27.14 -19.74 10.47
N GLU A 81 28.18 -20.42 10.96
CA GLU A 81 29.35 -20.78 10.16
C GLU A 81 29.12 -22.01 9.27
N ARG A 82 28.36 -23.00 9.74
CA ARG A 82 28.26 -24.32 9.10
C ARG A 82 26.84 -24.68 8.64
N HIS A 83 25.94 -23.71 8.52
CA HIS A 83 24.53 -23.96 8.21
C HIS A 83 24.30 -24.78 6.95
N ASP A 84 25.12 -24.67 5.91
CA ASP A 84 24.90 -25.38 4.64
C ASP A 84 25.28 -26.87 4.69
N VAL A 85 26.25 -27.26 5.53
CA VAL A 85 26.77 -28.64 5.60
C VAL A 85 26.07 -29.48 6.67
N LEU A 86 25.49 -28.83 7.67
CA LEU A 86 24.76 -29.49 8.77
C LEU A 86 23.55 -30.29 8.28
N GLU A 87 23.32 -31.44 8.90
CA GLU A 87 22.13 -32.26 8.67
C GLU A 87 20.84 -31.48 9.01
N PRO A 88 19.76 -31.58 8.21
CA PRO A 88 18.50 -30.87 8.47
C PRO A 88 17.86 -31.15 9.83
N ALA A 89 18.08 -32.34 10.41
CA ALA A 89 17.62 -32.65 11.77
C ALA A 89 18.35 -31.82 12.82
N VAL A 90 19.68 -31.75 12.74
CA VAL A 90 20.54 -30.96 13.63
C VAL A 90 20.24 -29.48 13.52
N ARG A 91 20.10 -28.94 12.29
CA ARG A 91 19.78 -27.53 12.07
C ARG A 91 18.46 -27.11 12.74
N ARG A 92 17.45 -27.97 12.65
CA ARG A 92 16.14 -27.75 13.31
C ARG A 92 16.26 -27.81 14.83
N ALA A 93 17.00 -28.78 15.36
CA ALA A 93 17.21 -28.94 16.80
C ALA A 93 17.99 -27.77 17.40
N LEU A 94 19.04 -27.28 16.72
CA LEU A 94 19.81 -26.10 17.12
C LEU A 94 18.94 -24.84 17.17
N LEU A 95 18.12 -24.61 16.13
CA LEU A 95 17.18 -23.48 16.14
C LEU A 95 16.19 -23.60 17.30
N GLN A 96 15.62 -24.78 17.53
CA GLN A 96 14.68 -25.01 18.62
C GLN A 96 15.33 -24.80 20.01
N ALA A 97 16.57 -25.25 20.18
CA ALA A 97 17.37 -25.01 21.37
C ALA A 97 17.58 -23.51 21.63
N LEU A 98 18.05 -22.76 20.63
CA LEU A 98 18.25 -21.31 20.73
C LEU A 98 16.96 -20.56 21.06
N VAL A 99 15.83 -20.94 20.44
CA VAL A 99 14.51 -20.38 20.73
C VAL A 99 14.11 -20.65 22.19
N LEU A 100 14.35 -21.86 22.69
CA LEU A 100 14.07 -22.22 24.07
C LEU A 100 14.93 -21.42 25.06
N LEU A 101 16.24 -21.29 24.79
CA LEU A 101 17.16 -20.50 25.62
C LEU A 101 16.76 -19.02 25.67
N ARG A 102 16.30 -18.49 24.54
CA ARG A 102 15.79 -17.12 24.46
C ARG A 102 14.50 -16.92 25.24
N ASN A 103 13.57 -17.88 25.21
CA ASN A 103 12.34 -17.81 26.02
C ASN A 103 12.62 -17.79 27.52
N ARG A 104 13.80 -18.27 27.94
CA ARG A 104 14.26 -18.25 29.32
C ARG A 104 15.17 -17.06 29.66
N GLY A 105 15.37 -16.13 28.73
CA GLY A 105 16.11 -14.90 28.94
C GLY A 105 17.63 -15.00 28.82
N MET A 106 18.20 -16.14 28.41
CA MET A 106 19.65 -16.31 28.27
C MET A 106 20.23 -15.67 27.00
N VAL A 107 19.38 -15.43 25.99
CA VAL A 107 19.79 -14.84 24.71
C VAL A 107 18.99 -13.57 24.47
N PRO A 108 19.64 -12.42 24.20
CA PRO A 108 18.92 -11.20 23.89
C PRO A 108 18.15 -11.33 22.56
N PRO A 109 16.90 -10.82 22.49
CA PRO A 109 16.05 -10.86 21.29
C PRO A 109 16.75 -10.41 20.01
N LEU A 110 17.49 -9.30 20.09
CA LEU A 110 18.14 -8.67 18.94
C LEU A 110 19.18 -9.61 18.30
N ALA A 111 20.03 -10.22 19.12
CA ALA A 111 21.09 -11.10 18.61
C ALA A 111 20.48 -12.32 17.92
N LEU A 112 19.50 -12.99 18.54
CA LEU A 112 18.88 -14.17 17.94
C LEU A 112 18.16 -13.82 16.62
N LEU A 113 17.42 -12.72 16.58
CA LEU A 113 16.72 -12.29 15.36
C LEU A 113 17.68 -11.94 14.23
N GLN A 114 18.78 -11.23 14.51
CA GLN A 114 19.82 -10.95 13.50
C GLN A 114 20.43 -12.23 12.95
N ARG A 115 20.72 -13.22 13.81
CA ARG A 115 21.17 -14.55 13.37
C ARG A 115 20.13 -15.25 12.50
N CYS A 116 18.85 -15.24 12.89
CA CYS A 116 17.76 -15.79 12.09
C CYS A 116 17.67 -15.16 10.68
N PHE A 117 17.86 -13.84 10.57
CA PHE A 117 17.84 -13.16 9.27
C PHE A 117 19.00 -13.58 8.36
N ARG A 118 20.22 -13.78 8.90
CA ARG A 118 21.35 -14.34 8.15
C ARG A 118 21.08 -15.76 7.66
N LEU A 119 20.38 -16.57 8.47
CA LEU A 119 20.03 -17.95 8.15
C LEU A 119 18.98 -18.10 7.05
N PHE A 120 18.31 -17.03 6.60
CA PHE A 120 17.44 -17.13 5.42
C PHE A 120 18.19 -17.46 4.12
N ARG A 121 19.53 -17.37 4.13
CA ARG A 121 20.41 -17.80 3.04
C ARG A 121 20.47 -19.32 2.86
N CYS A 122 20.10 -20.09 3.90
CA CYS A 122 20.10 -21.55 3.86
C CYS A 122 19.17 -22.08 2.77
N ARG A 123 19.60 -23.13 2.06
CA ARG A 123 18.81 -23.79 1.01
C ARG A 123 17.60 -24.59 1.54
N ASP A 124 17.58 -24.90 2.84
CA ASP A 124 16.52 -25.68 3.50
C ASP A 124 15.19 -24.91 3.57
N LYS A 125 14.17 -25.39 2.82
CA LYS A 125 12.82 -24.83 2.79
C LYS A 125 12.09 -24.97 4.12
N THR A 126 12.27 -26.09 4.80
CA THR A 126 11.56 -26.37 6.07
C THR A 126 12.07 -25.49 7.20
N LEU A 127 13.39 -25.27 7.24
CA LEU A 127 14.01 -24.34 8.17
C LEU A 127 13.56 -22.90 7.89
N ARG A 128 13.60 -22.45 6.62
CA ARG A 128 13.18 -21.09 6.26
C ARG A 128 11.73 -20.80 6.68
N ALA A 129 10.82 -21.76 6.51
CA ALA A 129 9.43 -21.63 6.97
C ALA A 129 9.33 -21.48 8.50
N ARG A 130 10.10 -22.29 9.25
CA ARG A 130 10.15 -22.20 10.72
C ARG A 130 10.79 -20.91 11.21
N LEU A 131 11.90 -20.47 10.61
CA LEU A 131 12.56 -19.20 10.89
C LEU A 131 11.61 -18.03 10.65
N TYR A 132 10.92 -18.03 9.51
CA TYR A 132 9.95 -16.99 9.18
C TYR A 132 8.81 -16.92 10.21
N ALA A 133 8.20 -18.06 10.53
CA ALA A 133 7.16 -18.12 11.54
C ALA A 133 7.67 -17.62 12.91
N TYR A 134 8.86 -18.06 13.30
CA TYR A 134 9.50 -17.65 14.54
C TYR A 134 9.72 -16.13 14.58
N VAL A 135 10.46 -15.56 13.62
CA VAL A 135 10.76 -14.11 13.54
C VAL A 135 9.49 -13.27 13.70
N VAL A 136 8.42 -13.61 12.96
CA VAL A 136 7.16 -12.86 13.02
C VAL A 136 6.44 -13.03 14.37
N THR A 137 6.39 -14.24 14.94
CA THR A 137 5.77 -14.47 16.26
C THR A 137 6.53 -13.78 17.38
N ASP A 138 7.84 -13.74 17.24
CA ASP A 138 8.76 -13.29 18.25
C ASP A 138 8.79 -11.76 18.37
N ILE A 139 8.89 -11.07 17.24
CA ILE A 139 8.77 -9.60 17.17
C ILE A 139 7.39 -9.16 17.67
N LYS A 140 6.33 -9.91 17.34
CA LYS A 140 4.98 -9.64 17.87
C LYS A 140 4.92 -9.81 19.40
N THR A 141 5.60 -10.82 19.94
CA THR A 141 5.60 -11.10 21.39
C THR A 141 6.40 -10.04 22.15
N ALA A 142 7.56 -9.62 21.62
CA ALA A 142 8.35 -8.51 22.18
C ALA A 142 7.51 -7.22 22.25
N ASN A 143 6.81 -6.89 21.16
CA ASN A 143 5.98 -5.68 21.07
C ASN A 143 4.57 -5.84 21.68
N ARG A 144 4.29 -6.91 22.47
CA ARG A 144 2.94 -7.15 23.03
C ARG A 144 2.57 -6.17 24.13
N LYS A 145 3.52 -5.78 24.98
CA LYS A 145 3.29 -4.89 26.12
C LYS A 145 3.48 -3.42 25.72
N ALA A 146 4.67 -3.10 25.22
CA ALA A 146 5.02 -1.78 24.71
C ALA A 146 5.81 -1.96 23.40
N ARG A 147 5.87 -0.91 22.58
CA ARG A 147 6.66 -0.94 21.34
C ARG A 147 8.13 -0.74 21.66
N ASP A 148 8.93 -1.77 21.45
CA ASP A 148 10.38 -1.73 21.65
C ASP A 148 11.06 -1.02 20.47
N GLN A 149 11.01 0.31 20.46
CA GLN A 149 11.61 1.11 19.39
C GLN A 149 13.11 0.86 19.12
N PRO A 150 13.99 0.65 20.13
CA PRO A 150 15.40 0.38 19.82
C PRO A 150 15.60 -0.95 19.09
N LEU A 151 14.87 -1.99 19.51
CA LEU A 151 14.86 -3.30 18.85
C LEU A 151 14.33 -3.16 17.42
N ASN A 152 13.18 -2.50 17.25
CA ASN A 152 12.55 -2.33 15.94
C ASN A 152 13.45 -1.55 14.97
N ARG A 153 14.07 -0.45 15.43
CA ARG A 153 14.98 0.35 14.59
C ARG A 153 16.23 -0.43 14.18
N ALA A 154 16.82 -1.19 15.11
CA ALA A 154 17.97 -2.05 14.82
C ALA A 154 17.64 -3.15 13.81
N LEU A 155 16.46 -3.79 13.95
CA LEU A 155 16.00 -4.82 13.01
C LEU A 155 15.66 -4.24 11.63
N GLN A 156 14.98 -3.10 11.57
CA GLN A 156 14.70 -2.41 10.30
C GLN A 156 16.01 -2.07 9.56
N ASN A 157 17.01 -1.53 10.26
CA ASN A 157 18.32 -1.25 9.66
C ASN A 157 19.00 -2.53 9.14
N HIS A 158 18.94 -3.62 9.90
CA HIS A 158 19.51 -4.90 9.48
C HIS A 158 18.80 -5.45 8.23
N VAL A 159 17.47 -5.36 8.16
CA VAL A 159 16.71 -5.79 6.98
C VAL A 159 17.03 -4.93 5.76
N ILE A 160 17.19 -3.60 5.92
CA ILE A 160 17.60 -2.71 4.83
C ILE A 160 18.93 -3.16 4.22
N HIS A 161 19.91 -3.49 5.07
CA HIS A 161 21.20 -4.03 4.61
C HIS A 161 21.01 -5.34 3.81
N ILE A 162 20.19 -6.26 4.29
CA ILE A 162 19.92 -7.53 3.60
C ILE A 162 19.24 -7.32 2.24
N LEU A 163 18.40 -6.29 2.09
CA LEU A 163 17.76 -5.97 0.82
C LEU A 163 18.72 -5.36 -0.21
N GLN A 164 19.83 -4.76 0.24
CA GLN A 164 20.88 -4.25 -0.63
C GLN A 164 21.84 -5.35 -1.09
N GLU A 165 21.94 -6.45 -0.34
CA GLU A 165 22.77 -7.61 -0.71
C GLU A 165 22.21 -8.33 -1.95
N PRO A 166 23.08 -8.94 -2.79
CA PRO A 166 22.67 -9.65 -4.01
C PRO A 166 21.88 -10.97 -3.76
N SER A 167 21.55 -11.29 -2.50
CA SER A 167 20.85 -12.53 -2.15
C SER A 167 19.34 -12.43 -2.44
N SER A 168 18.92 -12.98 -3.58
CA SER A 168 17.50 -13.00 -3.98
C SER A 168 16.59 -13.74 -2.98
N VAL A 169 17.04 -14.85 -2.40
CA VAL A 169 16.22 -15.67 -1.47
C VAL A 169 16.13 -15.03 -0.09
N GLY A 170 17.25 -14.59 0.48
CA GLY A 170 17.28 -13.93 1.79
C GLY A 170 16.46 -12.63 1.79
N ALA A 171 16.66 -11.80 0.77
CA ALA A 171 15.90 -10.57 0.56
C ALA A 171 14.39 -10.82 0.45
N LYS A 172 13.96 -11.91 -0.23
CA LYS A 172 12.54 -12.26 -0.36
C LYS A 172 11.91 -12.54 0.99
N TYR A 173 12.56 -13.34 1.84
CA TYR A 173 12.02 -13.65 3.18
C TYR A 173 12.06 -12.42 4.10
N ALA A 174 13.11 -11.61 4.02
CA ALA A 174 13.20 -10.37 4.79
C ALA A 174 12.11 -9.36 4.42
N LEU A 175 11.84 -9.19 3.11
CA LEU A 175 10.75 -8.34 2.61
C LEU A 175 9.38 -8.88 3.02
N ARG A 176 9.14 -10.20 2.90
CA ARG A 176 7.91 -10.86 3.37
C ARG A 176 7.70 -10.62 4.87
N ALA A 177 8.75 -10.72 5.68
CA ALA A 177 8.67 -10.49 7.12
C ALA A 177 8.27 -9.03 7.43
N MET A 178 8.84 -8.05 6.71
CA MET A 178 8.44 -6.64 6.85
C MET A 178 6.97 -6.42 6.49
N ILE A 179 6.50 -6.99 5.37
CA ILE A 179 5.11 -6.89 4.92
C ILE A 179 4.15 -7.48 5.97
N GLU A 180 4.46 -8.66 6.50
CA GLU A 180 3.64 -9.32 7.51
C GLU A 180 3.60 -8.55 8.84
N LEU A 181 4.73 -7.96 9.26
CA LEU A 181 4.79 -7.13 10.46
C LEU A 181 4.04 -5.80 10.33
N TYR A 182 4.01 -5.22 9.11
CA TYR A 182 3.15 -4.07 8.80
C TYR A 182 1.67 -4.45 8.88
N ARG A 183 1.26 -5.57 8.27
CA ARG A 183 -0.13 -6.06 8.32
C ARG A 183 -0.59 -6.32 9.77
N ARG A 184 0.31 -6.82 10.62
CA ARG A 184 0.06 -7.05 12.05
C ARG A 184 0.06 -5.79 12.91
N GLN A 185 0.22 -4.60 12.31
CA GLN A 185 0.24 -3.30 12.99
C GLN A 185 1.38 -3.13 14.01
N VAL A 186 2.47 -3.90 13.86
CA VAL A 186 3.68 -3.77 14.71
C VAL A 186 4.58 -2.67 14.17
N TRP A 187 4.91 -2.72 12.87
CA TRP A 187 5.80 -1.75 12.18
C TRP A 187 5.00 -0.82 11.26
N ARG A 188 4.09 -0.02 11.81
CA ARG A 188 3.28 0.95 11.05
C ARG A 188 3.98 2.30 10.95
N ASP A 189 5.16 2.31 10.35
CA ASP A 189 6.01 3.49 10.24
C ASP A 189 6.25 3.86 8.78
N ALA A 190 6.42 5.15 8.49
CA ALA A 190 6.75 5.65 7.14
C ALA A 190 8.05 5.02 6.61
N LYS A 191 9.05 4.83 7.48
CA LYS A 191 10.32 4.18 7.12
C LYS A 191 10.12 2.78 6.55
N THR A 192 9.31 1.94 7.22
CA THR A 192 9.03 0.57 6.76
C THR A 192 8.37 0.56 5.39
N VAL A 193 7.39 1.45 5.17
CA VAL A 193 6.69 1.56 3.88
C VAL A 193 7.64 2.02 2.77
N ASN A 194 8.50 3.00 3.04
CA ASN A 194 9.48 3.47 2.06
C ASN A 194 10.52 2.39 1.70
N VAL A 195 10.95 1.58 2.65
CA VAL A 195 11.84 0.44 2.38
C VAL A 195 11.16 -0.64 1.54
N ILE A 196 9.86 -0.89 1.77
CA ILE A 196 9.10 -1.80 0.92
C ILE A 196 8.93 -1.19 -0.48
N ALA A 197 8.71 0.13 -0.60
CA ALA A 197 8.62 0.82 -1.88
C ALA A 197 9.95 0.83 -2.65
N SER A 198 11.09 0.96 -1.96
CA SER A 198 12.41 0.85 -2.62
C SER A 198 12.64 -0.52 -3.25
N ALA A 199 12.01 -1.57 -2.70
CA ALA A 199 12.08 -2.93 -3.27
C ALA A 199 11.39 -3.05 -4.65
N LEU A 200 10.59 -2.05 -5.07
CA LEU A 200 10.07 -1.99 -6.43
C LEU A 200 11.18 -1.79 -7.47
N PHE A 201 12.24 -1.05 -7.12
CA PHE A 201 13.34 -0.72 -8.02
C PHE A 201 14.44 -1.78 -8.05
N CYS A 202 14.31 -2.83 -7.25
CA CYS A 202 15.26 -3.94 -7.28
C CYS A 202 15.21 -4.66 -8.65
N PRO A 203 16.36 -5.16 -9.15
CA PRO A 203 16.43 -5.90 -10.41
C PRO A 203 15.72 -7.26 -10.33
N HIS A 204 15.50 -7.80 -9.13
CA HIS A 204 14.86 -9.10 -8.95
C HIS A 204 13.31 -9.02 -9.04
N PRO A 205 12.67 -9.69 -10.01
CA PRO A 205 11.23 -9.59 -10.23
C PRO A 205 10.41 -10.13 -9.06
N LYS A 206 10.89 -11.17 -8.36
CA LYS A 206 10.21 -11.73 -7.18
C LYS A 206 10.06 -10.72 -6.03
N LEU A 207 11.04 -9.83 -5.83
CA LEU A 207 10.98 -8.78 -4.81
C LEU A 207 10.00 -7.67 -5.24
N ARG A 208 10.08 -7.27 -6.51
CA ARG A 208 9.17 -6.27 -7.08
C ARG A 208 7.71 -6.72 -7.00
N ILE A 209 7.42 -7.97 -7.36
CA ILE A 209 6.07 -8.53 -7.29
C ILE A 209 5.56 -8.50 -5.84
N ALA A 210 6.37 -8.91 -4.86
CA ALA A 210 5.97 -8.87 -3.45
C ALA A 210 5.66 -7.44 -2.97
N ALA A 211 6.47 -6.45 -3.37
CA ALA A 211 6.23 -5.04 -3.07
C ALA A 211 4.97 -4.48 -3.79
N LEU A 212 4.75 -4.83 -5.05
CA LEU A 212 3.54 -4.43 -5.81
C LEU A 212 2.27 -4.99 -5.17
N HIS A 213 2.27 -6.27 -4.81
CA HIS A 213 1.13 -6.91 -4.12
C HIS A 213 0.84 -6.23 -2.77
N PHE A 214 1.88 -5.91 -2.01
CA PHE A 214 1.75 -5.16 -0.76
C PHE A 214 1.06 -3.80 -0.96
N LEU A 215 1.54 -2.98 -1.90
CA LEU A 215 1.01 -1.63 -2.12
C LEU A 215 -0.42 -1.63 -2.70
N LEU A 216 -0.73 -2.60 -3.56
CA LEU A 216 -2.07 -2.76 -4.13
C LEU A 216 -3.10 -3.33 -3.14
N GLY A 217 -2.65 -3.84 -1.98
CA GLY A 217 -3.48 -4.58 -1.04
C GLY A 217 -4.06 -5.86 -1.60
N ALA A 218 -3.53 -6.33 -2.73
CA ALA A 218 -3.83 -7.63 -3.27
C ALA A 218 -3.08 -8.65 -2.41
N HIS A 219 -3.81 -9.60 -1.84
CA HIS A 219 -3.25 -10.62 -0.95
C HIS A 219 -1.87 -11.11 -1.46
N ASP A 220 -0.92 -11.25 -0.53
CA ASP A 220 -0.09 -12.44 -0.57
C ASP A 220 -1.06 -13.60 -0.28
N ALA A 221 -1.86 -14.00 -1.29
CA ALA A 221 -2.05 -15.42 -1.42
C ALA A 221 -0.62 -15.91 -1.54
N PRO A 222 -0.12 -16.75 -0.64
CA PRO A 222 1.15 -17.37 -0.89
C PRO A 222 1.07 -17.99 -2.29
N ARG A 223 1.63 -17.33 -3.30
CA ARG A 223 2.38 -18.01 -4.35
C ARG A 223 3.62 -18.57 -3.63
N ASP A 224 3.40 -19.45 -2.65
CA ASP A 224 4.36 -20.45 -2.18
C ASP A 224 4.38 -21.61 -3.21
N GLY A 225 4.22 -21.28 -4.50
CA GLY A 225 4.13 -22.21 -5.63
C GLY A 225 5.14 -21.87 -6.73
N GLU A 226 6.32 -21.38 -6.37
CA GLU A 226 7.41 -21.17 -7.33
C GLU A 226 8.79 -21.69 -6.85
N ASP A 227 8.87 -22.36 -5.69
CA ASP A 227 10.12 -22.98 -5.22
C ASP A 227 10.02 -24.52 -5.06
N SER A 228 8.94 -25.17 -5.53
CA SER A 228 8.87 -26.60 -5.84
C SER A 228 7.65 -26.86 -6.72
N GLU A 229 7.91 -27.42 -7.90
CA GLU A 229 7.09 -28.39 -8.63
C GLU A 229 5.66 -27.99 -9.06
N GLU A 230 5.51 -27.89 -10.39
CA GLU A 230 4.25 -27.71 -11.10
C GLU A 230 3.27 -28.90 -10.94
N GLU A 231 3.72 -30.02 -10.36
CA GLU A 231 2.95 -31.27 -10.19
C GLU A 231 1.88 -31.20 -9.06
N GLU A 232 2.19 -30.64 -7.87
CA GLU A 232 1.21 -30.51 -6.78
C GLU A 232 0.11 -29.47 -7.10
N LEU A 233 0.40 -28.48 -7.95
CA LEU A 233 -0.57 -27.48 -8.39
C LEU A 233 -1.62 -28.06 -9.36
N GLN A 234 -1.21 -29.00 -10.22
CA GLN A 234 -2.13 -29.74 -11.09
C GLN A 234 -2.98 -30.72 -10.28
N GLU A 235 -2.45 -31.30 -9.21
CA GLU A 235 -3.21 -32.21 -8.35
C GLU A 235 -4.19 -31.47 -7.43
N ALA A 236 -3.83 -30.30 -6.88
CA ALA A 236 -4.73 -29.46 -6.08
C ALA A 236 -5.81 -28.77 -6.93
N ARG A 237 -5.47 -28.27 -8.13
CA ARG A 237 -6.47 -27.78 -9.10
C ARG A 237 -7.33 -28.92 -9.64
N GLY A 238 -6.74 -30.08 -9.88
CA GLY A 238 -7.42 -31.31 -10.25
C GLY A 238 -8.37 -31.81 -9.17
N ALA A 239 -8.00 -31.72 -7.89
CA ALA A 239 -8.83 -32.09 -6.75
C ALA A 239 -9.99 -31.11 -6.55
N VAL A 240 -9.75 -29.80 -6.71
CA VAL A 240 -10.81 -28.77 -6.67
C VAL A 240 -11.73 -28.87 -7.89
N SER A 241 -11.20 -29.21 -9.06
CA SER A 241 -11.98 -29.50 -10.28
C SER A 241 -12.82 -30.77 -10.11
N LYS A 242 -12.25 -31.87 -9.62
CA LYS A 242 -12.94 -33.12 -9.29
C LYS A 242 -14.02 -32.91 -8.22
N LEU A 243 -13.76 -32.08 -7.20
CA LEU A 243 -14.76 -31.69 -6.19
C LEU A 243 -15.87 -30.81 -6.78
N ARG A 244 -15.56 -29.95 -7.75
CA ARG A 244 -16.55 -29.10 -8.44
C ARG A 244 -17.40 -29.90 -9.43
N GLU A 245 -16.80 -30.90 -10.08
CA GLU A 245 -17.45 -31.85 -10.99
C GLU A 245 -18.35 -32.83 -10.22
N GLN A 246 -17.90 -33.32 -9.06
CA GLN A 246 -18.72 -34.10 -8.12
C GLN A 246 -19.90 -33.31 -7.52
N LEU A 247 -19.86 -31.98 -7.55
CA LEU A 247 -20.95 -31.09 -7.13
C LEU A 247 -21.84 -30.61 -8.29
N GLY A 248 -21.41 -30.84 -9.54
CA GLY A 248 -22.12 -30.42 -10.76
C GLY A 248 -22.88 -31.55 -11.48
N GLY A 249 -22.79 -32.78 -10.98
CA GLY A 249 -23.49 -33.93 -11.55
C GLY A 249 -24.87 -34.16 -10.92
N LYS A 250 -25.90 -34.05 -11.76
CA LYS A 250 -27.32 -34.44 -11.58
C LYS A 250 -28.29 -33.39 -11.07
N ASP A 251 -28.76 -32.57 -12.02
CA ASP A 251 -30.21 -32.38 -12.18
C ASP A 251 -30.83 -33.74 -12.52
N GLY A 252 -31.77 -34.22 -11.68
CA GLY A 252 -32.52 -35.46 -11.93
C GLY A 252 -32.83 -36.28 -10.68
N SER A 253 -33.99 -35.98 -10.09
CA SER A 253 -34.90 -36.83 -9.29
C SER A 253 -34.38 -37.70 -8.12
N HIS A 254 -34.97 -37.42 -6.95
CA HIS A 254 -35.34 -38.35 -5.86
C HIS A 254 -34.24 -39.20 -5.20
N GLU A 255 -33.74 -38.78 -4.03
CA GLU A 255 -33.97 -39.50 -2.77
C GLU A 255 -33.41 -38.75 -1.54
N SER A 256 -34.23 -38.69 -0.50
CA SER A 256 -33.98 -38.03 0.77
C SER A 256 -32.78 -38.65 1.52
N ARG A 257 -31.65 -37.93 1.58
CA ARG A 257 -30.58 -38.14 2.57
C ARG A 257 -30.36 -36.88 3.42
N PRO A 258 -30.01 -37.01 4.71
CA PRO A 258 -30.36 -36.01 5.73
C PRO A 258 -29.61 -34.69 5.58
N GLY A 259 -30.35 -33.61 5.33
CA GLY A 259 -29.86 -32.25 5.03
C GLY A 259 -29.04 -31.56 6.13
N ARG A 260 -28.78 -32.20 7.27
CA ARG A 260 -28.03 -31.60 8.40
C ARG A 260 -26.52 -31.53 8.11
N CYS A 261 -25.93 -32.50 7.41
CA CYS A 261 -24.49 -32.54 7.13
C CYS A 261 -24.10 -31.57 5.98
N VAL A 262 -24.91 -31.52 4.92
CA VAL A 262 -24.69 -30.62 3.76
C VAL A 262 -24.85 -29.15 4.19
N ASN A 263 -25.87 -28.81 4.99
CA ASN A 263 -26.03 -27.46 5.52
C ASN A 263 -24.91 -27.06 6.50
N LYS A 264 -24.37 -28.00 7.30
CA LYS A 264 -23.21 -27.72 8.18
C LYS A 264 -21.94 -27.43 7.37
N LYS A 265 -21.72 -28.15 6.26
CA LYS A 265 -20.61 -27.90 5.32
C LYS A 265 -20.79 -26.58 4.55
N LYS A 266 -21.99 -26.28 4.06
CA LYS A 266 -22.34 -25.00 3.39
C LYS A 266 -22.16 -23.80 4.32
N ARG A 267 -22.58 -23.89 5.58
CA ARG A 267 -22.36 -22.85 6.60
C ARG A 267 -20.88 -22.65 6.94
N LYS A 268 -20.07 -23.72 7.00
CA LYS A 268 -18.61 -23.62 7.17
C LYS A 268 -17.94 -22.91 6.00
N LEU A 269 -18.32 -23.25 4.76
CA LEU A 269 -17.82 -22.60 3.55
C LEU A 269 -18.23 -21.11 3.50
N GLN A 270 -19.48 -20.79 3.80
CA GLN A 270 -19.96 -19.40 3.86
C GLN A 270 -19.25 -18.60 4.97
N ARG A 271 -18.96 -19.22 6.13
CA ARG A 271 -18.20 -18.57 7.20
C ARG A 271 -16.74 -18.33 6.79
N ALA A 272 -16.11 -19.28 6.10
CA ALA A 272 -14.77 -19.12 5.54
C ALA A 272 -14.71 -18.03 4.46
N MET A 273 -15.71 -17.97 3.56
CA MET A 273 -15.82 -16.91 2.55
C MET A 273 -16.10 -15.52 3.14
N ARG A 274 -16.89 -15.46 4.23
CA ARG A 274 -17.12 -14.19 4.95
C ARG A 274 -15.87 -13.71 5.68
N SER A 275 -15.08 -14.61 6.29
CA SER A 275 -13.84 -14.25 6.98
C SER A 275 -12.71 -13.84 6.03
N THR A 276 -12.63 -14.42 4.83
CA THR A 276 -11.69 -13.95 3.80
C THR A 276 -12.10 -12.60 3.24
N LYS A 277 -13.40 -12.38 2.99
CA LYS A 277 -13.91 -11.09 2.48
C LYS A 277 -13.76 -9.95 3.49
N SER A 278 -13.93 -10.19 4.80
CA SER A 278 -13.69 -9.17 5.82
C SER A 278 -12.20 -8.85 5.99
N ARG A 279 -11.31 -9.86 5.90
CA ARG A 279 -9.86 -9.66 5.87
C ARG A 279 -9.40 -8.81 4.68
N GLY A 280 -9.88 -9.13 3.47
CA GLY A 280 -9.54 -8.35 2.27
C GLY A 280 -9.93 -6.88 2.35
N LYS A 281 -11.08 -6.55 2.99
CA LYS A 281 -11.48 -5.15 3.22
C LYS A 281 -10.57 -4.42 4.21
N ALA A 282 -10.20 -5.06 5.31
CA ALA A 282 -9.28 -4.47 6.30
C ALA A 282 -7.87 -4.26 5.72
N GLU A 283 -7.42 -5.18 4.87
CA GLU A 283 -6.12 -5.12 4.20
C GLU A 283 -6.07 -4.06 3.09
N ALA A 284 -7.15 -3.90 2.31
CA ALA A 284 -7.27 -2.80 1.36
C ALA A 284 -7.21 -1.44 2.05
N ALA A 285 -7.85 -1.31 3.23
CA ALA A 285 -7.75 -0.10 4.05
C ALA A 285 -6.32 0.10 4.62
N ALA A 286 -5.61 -0.97 4.99
CA ALA A 286 -4.22 -0.89 5.44
C ALA A 286 -3.25 -0.50 4.31
N SER A 287 -3.57 -0.87 3.08
CA SER A 287 -2.78 -0.55 1.88
C SER A 287 -2.99 0.90 1.46
N PHE A 288 -4.24 1.38 1.51
CA PHE A 288 -4.53 2.81 1.38
C PHE A 288 -3.83 3.64 2.48
N ALA A 289 -3.79 3.14 3.71
CA ALA A 289 -3.01 3.76 4.78
C ALA A 289 -1.49 3.71 4.51
N ALA A 290 -0.98 2.68 3.83
CA ALA A 290 0.43 2.60 3.44
C ALA A 290 0.75 3.65 2.38
N LEU A 291 -0.12 3.84 1.38
CA LEU A 291 0.07 4.85 0.34
C LEU A 291 0.19 6.26 0.92
N HIS A 292 -0.59 6.60 1.95
CA HIS A 292 -0.47 7.89 2.65
C HIS A 292 0.80 8.03 3.50
N LEU A 293 1.42 6.92 3.92
CA LEU A 293 2.66 6.91 4.70
C LEU A 293 3.92 6.96 3.83
N LEU A 294 3.77 6.80 2.51
CA LEU A 294 4.84 7.13 1.58
C LEU A 294 5.13 8.63 1.70
N HIS A 295 6.38 8.98 2.00
CA HIS A 295 6.78 10.38 1.86
C HIS A 295 6.57 10.79 0.40
N GLY A 296 6.19 12.06 0.19
CA GLY A 296 5.62 12.59 -1.05
C GLY A 296 6.32 12.15 -2.35
N PRO A 297 5.71 12.43 -3.52
CA PRO A 297 6.09 11.86 -4.82
C PRO A 297 7.56 12.06 -5.24
N SER A 298 8.36 12.81 -4.48
CA SER A 298 9.79 13.07 -4.61
C SER A 298 10.75 11.93 -4.22
N VAL A 299 10.31 10.81 -3.61
CA VAL A 299 11.21 9.70 -3.19
C VAL A 299 11.10 8.43 -4.05
N LEU A 300 10.13 8.35 -4.97
CA LEU A 300 10.23 7.40 -6.09
C LEU A 300 11.34 7.92 -7.02
N PRO A 301 12.50 7.26 -7.13
CA PRO A 301 13.53 7.68 -8.06
C PRO A 301 12.91 7.56 -9.47
N GLY A 302 12.64 8.72 -10.07
CA GLY A 302 11.82 8.84 -11.28
C GLY A 302 10.92 10.08 -11.32
N CYS A 303 10.65 10.74 -10.17
CA CYS A 303 9.83 11.96 -10.13
C CYS A 303 10.61 13.25 -9.78
N SER A 304 11.91 13.18 -9.50
CA SER A 304 12.77 14.35 -9.31
C SER A 304 13.99 14.28 -10.24
N ARG A 305 14.21 15.37 -10.97
CA ARG A 305 15.23 15.58 -12.01
C ARG A 305 16.67 15.32 -11.55
N GLN A 306 16.93 15.22 -10.24
CA GLN A 306 18.27 15.16 -9.65
C GLN A 306 18.76 13.73 -9.33
N GLY A 307 17.87 12.74 -9.20
CA GLY A 307 18.28 11.34 -8.92
C GLY A 307 18.73 10.55 -10.16
N ALA A 308 18.57 11.11 -11.36
CA ALA A 308 18.97 10.49 -12.62
C ALA A 308 20.44 10.74 -12.98
N GLU A 309 21.06 11.79 -12.44
CA GLU A 309 22.47 12.14 -12.74
C GLU A 309 23.47 11.30 -11.92
N GLU A 310 23.22 11.07 -10.63
CA GLU A 310 24.18 10.34 -9.76
C GLU A 310 24.26 8.82 -10.05
N VAL A 311 23.18 8.20 -10.54
CA VAL A 311 23.20 6.79 -10.97
C VAL A 311 23.82 6.64 -12.37
N GLY A 312 23.79 7.71 -13.18
CA GLY A 312 24.43 7.78 -14.48
C GLY A 312 25.96 7.86 -14.41
N GLU A 313 26.52 8.51 -13.39
CA GLU A 313 27.98 8.64 -13.26
C GLU A 313 28.69 7.32 -12.90
N GLN A 314 28.10 6.49 -12.04
CA GLN A 314 28.68 5.17 -11.72
C GLN A 314 28.60 4.16 -12.88
N GLN A 315 27.77 4.43 -13.89
CA GLN A 315 27.62 3.60 -15.08
C GLN A 315 28.48 4.07 -16.26
N ARG A 316 29.00 5.31 -16.23
CA ARG A 316 29.89 5.87 -17.27
C ARG A 316 31.29 5.23 -17.25
N ASP A 317 31.79 4.86 -16.08
CA ASP A 317 33.12 4.24 -15.95
C ASP A 317 33.18 2.80 -16.52
N VAL A 318 32.03 2.13 -16.66
CA VAL A 318 31.93 0.78 -17.26
C VAL A 318 31.63 0.85 -18.77
N ALA A 319 31.12 1.99 -19.26
CA ALA A 319 30.75 2.20 -20.67
C ALA A 319 31.94 2.62 -21.55
N LEU A 320 32.95 3.29 -20.99
CA LEU A 320 34.17 3.72 -21.69
C LEU A 320 35.03 2.57 -22.25
N ALA A 321 34.76 1.32 -21.85
CA ALA A 321 35.45 0.14 -22.39
C ALA A 321 34.75 -0.51 -23.59
N ARG A 322 33.66 0.07 -24.12
CA ARG A 322 32.83 -0.55 -25.18
C ARG A 322 32.55 0.32 -26.40
N GLU A 323 33.19 1.48 -26.52
CA GLU A 323 33.02 2.39 -27.68
C GLU A 323 34.08 2.17 -28.76
N GLU A 324 34.10 1.01 -29.41
CA GLU A 324 34.57 0.93 -30.80
C GLU A 324 33.65 -0.04 -31.55
N VAL A 325 33.09 0.42 -32.68
CA VAL A 325 32.12 -0.25 -33.56
C VAL A 325 30.65 -0.11 -33.14
N ASP A 326 29.96 0.93 -33.61
CA ASP A 326 29.16 0.86 -34.85
C ASP A 326 28.46 2.20 -35.14
N HIS A 327 28.32 2.56 -36.41
CA HIS A 327 27.71 3.81 -36.88
C HIS A 327 26.29 3.58 -37.42
N GLN A 328 25.44 4.61 -37.27
CA GLN A 328 24.16 4.88 -37.96
C GLN A 328 22.85 4.43 -37.26
N GLN A 329 22.29 5.27 -36.39
CA GLN A 329 21.02 6.04 -36.57
C GLN A 329 20.40 6.51 -35.24
N PRO A 330 19.58 7.60 -35.23
CA PRO A 330 19.31 8.40 -34.04
C PRO A 330 17.85 8.31 -33.55
N HIS A 331 17.53 7.52 -32.52
CA HIS A 331 16.25 7.63 -31.80
C HIS A 331 16.44 7.40 -30.29
N LEU A 332 16.32 8.49 -29.55
CA LEU A 332 16.56 8.65 -28.12
C LEU A 332 15.71 7.70 -27.23
N GLU A 333 16.43 6.87 -26.48
CA GLU A 333 16.20 6.48 -25.08
C GLU A 333 14.82 5.89 -24.70
N SER A 334 14.71 4.56 -24.79
CA SER A 334 13.69 3.74 -24.12
C SER A 334 14.28 2.71 -23.14
N SER A 335 15.46 2.99 -22.58
CA SER A 335 16.29 2.00 -21.90
C SER A 335 16.40 2.21 -20.39
N THR A 336 15.29 2.20 -19.63
CA THR A 336 15.34 1.97 -18.17
C THR A 336 14.14 1.18 -17.61
N LEU A 337 13.57 0.25 -18.39
CA LEU A 337 12.78 -0.85 -17.81
C LEU A 337 13.37 -2.17 -18.34
N PRO A 338 13.82 -3.09 -17.47
CA PRO A 338 14.45 -4.33 -17.92
C PRO A 338 13.54 -5.05 -18.92
N GLU A 339 14.09 -5.41 -20.07
CA GLU A 339 13.37 -5.94 -21.23
C GLU A 339 12.73 -7.34 -21.02
N CYS A 340 12.68 -7.88 -19.79
CA CYS A 340 12.27 -9.26 -19.54
C CYS A 340 11.17 -9.41 -18.46
N GLU A 341 10.20 -8.51 -18.42
CA GLU A 341 9.08 -8.60 -17.46
C GLU A 341 7.82 -9.18 -18.08
N ARG A 342 7.30 -10.25 -17.45
CA ARG A 342 6.01 -10.87 -17.79
C ARG A 342 4.92 -9.80 -17.80
N LEU A 343 4.01 -9.88 -18.78
CA LEU A 343 2.88 -8.95 -18.93
C LEU A 343 2.08 -8.76 -17.62
N GLU A 344 1.92 -9.82 -16.82
CA GLU A 344 1.27 -9.77 -15.50
C GLU A 344 1.90 -8.72 -14.56
N VAL A 345 3.23 -8.64 -14.50
CA VAL A 345 3.96 -7.70 -13.64
C VAL A 345 3.76 -6.27 -14.14
N ARG A 346 3.79 -6.07 -15.45
CA ARG A 346 3.52 -4.78 -16.09
C ARG A 346 2.10 -4.30 -15.80
N LEU A 347 1.10 -5.20 -15.85
CA LEU A 347 -0.29 -4.87 -15.49
C LEU A 347 -0.43 -4.48 -14.02
N LEU A 348 0.30 -5.12 -13.10
CA LEU A 348 0.34 -4.74 -11.68
C LEU A 348 0.98 -3.36 -11.48
N MET A 349 2.06 -3.05 -12.20
CA MET A 349 2.69 -1.72 -12.16
C MET A 349 1.73 -0.64 -12.71
N ILE A 350 1.07 -0.91 -13.83
CA ILE A 350 0.06 0.00 -14.41
C ILE A 350 -1.08 0.23 -13.42
N ASN A 351 -1.58 -0.82 -12.75
CA ASN A 351 -2.61 -0.68 -11.71
C ASN A 351 -2.13 0.20 -10.55
N LEU A 352 -0.89 0.03 -10.08
CA LEU A 352 -0.35 0.84 -8.99
C LEU A 352 -0.23 2.31 -9.41
N LEU A 353 0.32 2.58 -10.58
CA LEU A 353 0.40 3.92 -11.15
C LEU A 353 -1.00 4.53 -11.29
N SER A 354 -1.96 3.79 -11.85
CA SER A 354 -3.37 4.21 -12.02
C SER A 354 -4.17 4.32 -10.72
N ARG A 355 -3.55 4.10 -9.55
CA ARG A 355 -4.15 4.42 -8.24
C ARG A 355 -3.44 5.60 -7.61
N LEU A 356 -2.12 5.67 -7.79
CA LEU A 356 -1.30 6.78 -7.30
C LEU A 356 -1.66 8.09 -8.00
N VAL A 357 -1.85 8.06 -9.32
CA VAL A 357 -2.18 9.25 -10.10
C VAL A 357 -3.57 9.79 -9.71
N GLY A 358 -4.55 8.91 -9.52
CA GLY A 358 -5.91 9.27 -9.14
C GLY A 358 -6.00 9.71 -7.68
N ALA A 359 -5.24 9.08 -6.77
CA ALA A 359 -5.22 9.46 -5.36
C ALA A 359 -4.47 10.77 -5.09
N HIS A 360 -3.33 10.99 -5.75
CA HIS A 360 -2.46 12.15 -5.52
C HIS A 360 -2.59 13.25 -6.58
N ARG A 361 -3.51 13.11 -7.55
CA ARG A 361 -3.72 14.05 -8.66
C ARG A 361 -2.41 14.40 -9.38
N LEU A 362 -1.60 13.39 -9.67
CA LEU A 362 -0.31 13.56 -10.33
C LEU A 362 -0.54 13.83 -11.82
N GLN A 363 0.27 14.70 -12.42
CA GLN A 363 0.26 14.90 -13.87
C GLN A 363 1.46 14.17 -14.48
N LEU A 364 1.21 13.01 -15.10
CA LEU A 364 2.23 12.20 -15.77
C LEU A 364 1.98 12.17 -17.29
N PRO A 365 2.56 13.11 -18.06
CA PRO A 365 2.28 13.24 -19.49
C PRO A 365 2.70 12.00 -20.29
N ASN A 366 3.73 11.28 -19.85
CA ASN A 366 4.23 10.07 -20.52
C ASN A 366 3.44 8.79 -20.18
N PHE A 367 2.50 8.85 -19.22
CA PHE A 367 1.75 7.68 -18.80
C PHE A 367 0.72 7.24 -19.84
N PHE A 368 -0.01 8.18 -20.45
CA PHE A 368 -1.06 7.87 -21.44
C PHE A 368 -0.49 7.34 -22.77
N PRO A 369 0.58 7.93 -23.34
CA PRO A 369 1.23 7.35 -24.52
C PRO A 369 1.79 5.94 -24.26
N TYR A 370 2.27 5.67 -23.05
CA TYR A 370 2.71 4.34 -22.65
C TYR A 370 1.54 3.35 -22.59
N LEU A 371 0.40 3.75 -22.01
CA LEU A 371 -0.79 2.90 -21.89
C LEU A 371 -1.42 2.61 -23.26
N GLN A 372 -1.41 3.56 -24.19
CA GLN A 372 -1.97 3.42 -25.54
C GLN A 372 -1.38 2.23 -26.30
N ARG A 373 -0.10 1.88 -26.06
CA ARG A 373 0.55 0.70 -26.65
C ARG A 373 -0.12 -0.62 -26.22
N TYR A 374 -0.75 -0.65 -25.05
CA TYR A 374 -1.41 -1.82 -24.49
C TYR A 374 -2.93 -1.86 -24.78
N LEU A 375 -3.53 -0.78 -25.30
CA LEU A 375 -4.94 -0.71 -25.72
C LEU A 375 -5.17 -1.31 -27.11
N GLN A 376 -4.76 -2.57 -27.32
CA GLN A 376 -5.04 -3.30 -28.56
C GLN A 376 -6.16 -4.34 -28.31
N PRO A 377 -7.15 -4.50 -29.21
CA PRO A 377 -8.28 -5.43 -29.01
C PRO A 377 -7.89 -6.91 -28.83
N HIS A 378 -6.70 -7.30 -29.32
CA HIS A 378 -6.17 -8.66 -29.22
C HIS A 378 -5.37 -8.92 -27.93
N GLN A 379 -5.08 -7.89 -27.16
CA GLN A 379 -4.28 -8.00 -25.94
C GLN A 379 -5.01 -8.81 -24.86
N ARG A 380 -4.26 -9.56 -24.05
CA ARG A 380 -4.83 -10.26 -22.88
C ARG A 380 -5.21 -9.24 -21.79
N ASP A 381 -6.32 -9.47 -21.10
CA ASP A 381 -6.78 -8.68 -19.95
C ASP A 381 -7.04 -7.19 -20.21
N ILE A 382 -7.45 -6.80 -21.44
CA ILE A 382 -7.81 -5.42 -21.80
C ILE A 382 -8.88 -4.83 -20.87
N THR A 383 -9.83 -5.65 -20.41
CA THR A 383 -10.89 -5.22 -19.51
C THR A 383 -10.34 -4.69 -18.18
N LEU A 384 -9.25 -5.28 -17.66
CA LEU A 384 -8.55 -4.79 -16.47
C LEU A 384 -7.84 -3.47 -16.77
N LEU A 385 -7.21 -3.37 -17.94
CA LEU A 385 -6.51 -2.16 -18.37
C LEU A 385 -7.46 -0.96 -18.50
N LEU A 386 -8.65 -1.18 -19.08
CA LEU A 386 -9.71 -0.18 -19.19
C LEU A 386 -10.26 0.21 -17.81
N ALA A 387 -10.41 -0.75 -16.90
CA ALA A 387 -10.82 -0.46 -15.54
C ALA A 387 -9.79 0.42 -14.80
N TYR A 388 -8.49 0.22 -15.02
CA TYR A 388 -7.45 1.07 -14.43
C TYR A 388 -7.49 2.50 -15.00
N LEU A 389 -7.70 2.64 -16.31
CA LEU A 389 -7.89 3.97 -16.93
C LEU A 389 -9.11 4.71 -16.36
N ALA A 390 -10.18 3.98 -16.04
CA ALA A 390 -11.39 4.57 -15.47
C ALA A 390 -11.22 5.08 -14.04
N ILE A 391 -10.27 4.54 -13.26
CA ILE A 391 -9.96 5.01 -11.89
C ILE A 391 -9.31 6.41 -11.92
N GLU A 392 -8.51 6.68 -12.93
CA GLU A 392 -7.83 7.97 -13.14
C GLU A 392 -8.75 9.07 -13.68
N GLY A 393 -9.81 8.66 -14.38
CA GLY A 393 -10.79 9.57 -14.95
C GLY A 393 -11.69 10.21 -13.90
N GLU A 394 -11.18 11.16 -13.12
CA GLU A 394 -12.00 12.34 -12.84
C GLU A 394 -12.23 12.96 -14.23
N ALA A 395 -13.45 12.74 -14.76
CA ALA A 395 -13.81 13.12 -16.11
C ALA A 395 -13.47 14.60 -16.29
N VAL A 396 -12.35 14.87 -16.99
CA VAL A 396 -12.19 16.18 -17.62
C VAL A 396 -13.42 16.28 -18.50
N ASP A 397 -14.32 17.20 -18.13
CA ASP A 397 -15.57 17.35 -18.84
C ASP A 397 -15.21 17.51 -20.32
N PRO A 398 -15.76 16.72 -21.25
CA PRO A 398 -15.42 16.85 -22.66
C PRO A 398 -15.70 18.27 -23.21
N LEU A 399 -16.45 19.08 -22.45
CA LEU A 399 -16.72 20.49 -22.66
C LEU A 399 -15.55 21.42 -22.28
N ASP A 400 -14.67 21.02 -21.36
CA ASP A 400 -13.45 21.78 -21.00
C ASP A 400 -12.35 21.59 -22.05
N ILE A 401 -12.31 20.43 -22.71
CA ILE A 401 -11.33 20.11 -23.77
C ILE A 401 -11.79 20.69 -25.12
N ALA A 402 -13.08 20.53 -25.45
CA ALA A 402 -13.65 21.12 -26.64
C ALA A 402 -14.02 22.58 -26.33
N GLY A 403 -13.08 23.51 -26.55
CA GLY A 403 -13.27 24.95 -26.30
C GLY A 403 -14.60 25.53 -26.80
N VAL A 404 -14.97 26.71 -26.30
CA VAL A 404 -16.29 27.36 -26.46
C VAL A 404 -16.86 27.20 -27.87
N ARG A 405 -17.78 26.26 -28.04
CA ARG A 405 -18.49 26.06 -29.31
C ARG A 405 -19.49 27.20 -29.52
N ALA A 406 -19.57 27.70 -30.75
CA ALA A 406 -20.71 28.50 -31.18
C ALA A 406 -22.00 27.71 -30.90
N ARG A 407 -23.00 28.36 -30.28
CA ARG A 407 -24.26 27.69 -29.89
C ARG A 407 -24.84 26.94 -31.10
N LYS A 408 -25.06 25.64 -30.95
CA LYS A 408 -25.68 24.82 -31.99
C LYS A 408 -27.09 25.36 -32.25
N ALA A 409 -27.49 25.43 -33.52
CA ALA A 409 -28.85 25.80 -33.88
C ALA A 409 -29.83 24.78 -33.27
N ALA A 410 -30.81 25.27 -32.50
CA ALA A 410 -31.80 24.43 -31.85
C ALA A 410 -32.57 23.58 -32.88
N THR A 411 -32.80 22.31 -32.54
CA THR A 411 -33.60 21.41 -33.37
C THR A 411 -35.06 21.88 -33.42
N ARG A 412 -35.84 21.43 -34.41
CA ARG A 412 -37.25 21.84 -34.55
C ARG A 412 -38.07 21.50 -33.29
N GLU A 413 -37.76 20.38 -32.65
CA GLU A 413 -38.39 19.90 -31.42
C GLU A 413 -38.05 20.79 -30.22
N GLU A 414 -36.78 21.17 -30.05
CA GLU A 414 -36.36 22.11 -29.01
C GLU A 414 -36.98 23.50 -29.22
N LYS A 415 -37.13 23.93 -30.47
CA LYS A 415 -37.85 25.17 -30.81
C LYS A 415 -39.32 25.09 -30.41
N LEU A 416 -40.00 23.97 -30.71
CA LEU A 416 -41.38 23.73 -30.32
C LEU A 416 -41.54 23.69 -28.79
N ALA A 417 -40.66 22.99 -28.08
CA ALA A 417 -40.65 22.92 -26.62
C ALA A 417 -40.43 24.30 -25.98
N SER A 418 -39.51 25.12 -26.51
CA SER A 418 -39.33 26.50 -26.05
C SER A 418 -40.56 27.38 -26.30
N THR A 419 -41.29 27.17 -27.39
CA THR A 419 -42.55 27.90 -27.64
C THR A 419 -43.68 27.45 -26.72
N VAL A 420 -43.78 26.15 -26.41
CA VAL A 420 -44.79 25.60 -25.48
C VAL A 420 -44.51 26.08 -24.05
N ALA A 421 -43.28 25.95 -23.57
CA ALA A 421 -42.88 26.48 -22.26
C ALA A 421 -43.06 28.01 -22.16
N GLY A 422 -42.92 28.72 -23.27
CA GLY A 422 -43.21 30.16 -23.36
C GLY A 422 -44.70 30.52 -23.29
N ARG A 423 -45.61 29.57 -23.58
CA ARG A 423 -47.06 29.73 -23.48
C ARG A 423 -47.59 29.39 -22.09
N GLU A 424 -47.03 28.36 -21.44
CA GLU A 424 -47.47 27.89 -20.12
C GLU A 424 -47.21 28.90 -18.98
N GLU A 425 -46.13 29.69 -19.05
CA GLU A 425 -45.81 30.68 -18.01
C GLU A 425 -46.58 32.03 -18.09
N ARG A 426 -47.62 32.15 -18.93
CA ARG A 426 -48.29 33.44 -19.21
C ARG A 426 -49.82 33.38 -19.08
N ALA A 427 -50.40 34.28 -18.29
CA ALA A 427 -51.84 34.55 -18.33
C ALA A 427 -52.19 35.32 -19.62
N ALA A 428 -52.91 34.64 -20.52
CA ALA A 428 -53.62 35.05 -21.74
C ALA A 428 -53.01 36.15 -22.66
N PHE A 429 -52.62 37.34 -22.19
CA PHE A 429 -52.09 38.42 -23.06
C PHE A 429 -51.07 39.37 -22.36
N GLY A 430 -50.24 38.87 -21.43
CA GLY A 430 -49.24 39.68 -20.71
C GLY A 430 -47.77 39.46 -21.10
N ARG A 431 -46.90 40.49 -21.06
CA ARG A 431 -45.44 40.31 -21.25
C ARG A 431 -44.85 39.50 -20.09
N ARG A 432 -43.98 38.52 -20.38
CA ARG A 432 -43.32 37.67 -19.36
C ARG A 432 -42.50 38.55 -18.40
N LYS A 433 -42.92 38.70 -17.15
CA LYS A 433 -42.14 39.37 -16.09
C LYS A 433 -41.09 38.39 -15.57
N LYS A 434 -39.81 38.63 -15.88
CA LYS A 434 -38.71 37.91 -15.23
C LYS A 434 -38.77 38.20 -13.72
N LYS A 435 -38.88 37.16 -12.89
CA LYS A 435 -38.62 37.28 -11.45
C LYS A 435 -37.15 37.67 -11.29
N LYS A 436 -36.88 38.91 -10.89
CA LYS A 436 -35.52 39.38 -10.63
C LYS A 436 -35.13 38.95 -9.22
N THR A 437 -34.08 38.17 -9.09
CA THR A 437 -33.54 37.66 -7.81
C THR A 437 -32.67 38.71 -7.08
N GLY A 438 -33.04 39.99 -7.18
CA GLY A 438 -32.26 41.10 -6.62
C GLY A 438 -33.13 42.32 -6.31
N GLY A 439 -32.61 43.22 -5.46
CA GLY A 439 -33.32 44.43 -5.03
C GLY A 439 -33.73 45.34 -6.19
N SER A 440 -34.81 46.11 -5.99
CA SER A 440 -35.35 47.01 -7.02
C SER A 440 -34.33 48.04 -7.51
N SER A 441 -34.37 48.36 -8.81
CA SER A 441 -33.45 49.33 -9.42
C SER A 441 -33.67 50.72 -8.82
N ASN A 442 -32.63 51.58 -8.77
CA ASN A 442 -32.74 52.95 -8.24
C ASN A 442 -33.80 53.79 -8.96
N GLN A 443 -34.09 53.52 -10.24
CA GLN A 443 -35.21 54.16 -10.95
C GLN A 443 -36.58 53.67 -10.45
N GLU A 444 -36.68 52.39 -10.13
CA GLU A 444 -37.88 51.75 -9.62
C GLU A 444 -38.14 52.24 -8.19
N LYS A 445 -37.10 52.26 -7.34
CA LYS A 445 -37.12 52.87 -6.01
C LYS A 445 -37.53 54.33 -6.04
N LYS A 446 -37.16 55.11 -7.07
CA LYS A 446 -37.59 56.51 -7.25
C LYS A 446 -39.10 56.63 -7.52
N LYS A 447 -39.67 55.71 -8.30
CA LYS A 447 -41.11 55.72 -8.63
C LYS A 447 -41.98 55.35 -7.42
N THR A 448 -41.46 54.50 -6.54
CA THR A 448 -42.17 54.05 -5.33
C THR A 448 -41.86 54.90 -4.10
N LYS A 449 -41.18 56.05 -4.24
CA LYS A 449 -40.91 56.93 -3.09
C LYS A 449 -42.20 57.56 -2.59
N ASN A 450 -42.36 57.56 -1.27
CA ASN A 450 -43.50 58.20 -0.62
C ASN A 450 -43.52 59.72 -0.93
N PHE A 451 -44.70 60.30 -1.10
CA PHE A 451 -44.88 61.66 -1.65
C PHE A 451 -44.15 62.73 -0.82
N ILE A 452 -44.19 62.63 0.51
CA ILE A 452 -43.50 63.54 1.45
C ILE A 452 -41.97 63.51 1.27
N MET A 453 -41.41 62.36 0.88
CA MET A 453 -39.98 62.23 0.60
C MET A 453 -39.63 62.71 -0.81
N ALA A 454 -40.54 62.54 -1.78
CA ALA A 454 -40.35 63.04 -3.13
C ALA A 454 -40.30 64.58 -3.16
N THR A 455 -41.18 65.27 -2.42
CA THR A 455 -41.21 66.75 -2.35
C THR A 455 -39.95 67.34 -1.72
N LYS A 456 -39.36 66.65 -0.75
CA LYS A 456 -38.10 67.06 -0.08
C LYS A 456 -36.84 66.77 -0.90
N THR A 457 -36.94 66.14 -2.08
CA THR A 457 -35.74 65.92 -2.90
C THR A 457 -35.20 67.23 -3.47
N ARG A 458 -33.87 67.37 -3.45
CA ARG A 458 -33.14 68.55 -3.93
C ARG A 458 -33.52 68.96 -5.36
N GLN A 459 -33.83 68.00 -6.23
CA GLN A 459 -34.28 68.26 -7.61
C GLN A 459 -35.63 69.00 -7.65
N VAL A 460 -36.61 68.57 -6.84
CA VAL A 460 -37.94 69.20 -6.78
C VAL A 460 -37.83 70.59 -6.16
N GLN A 461 -37.09 70.72 -5.05
CA GLN A 461 -36.86 72.01 -4.39
C GLN A 461 -36.18 73.03 -5.31
N ASN A 462 -35.14 72.61 -6.05
CA ASN A 462 -34.47 73.48 -7.01
C ASN A 462 -35.41 73.90 -8.16
N LYS A 463 -36.32 73.02 -8.59
CA LYS A 463 -37.31 73.35 -9.62
C LYS A 463 -38.31 74.40 -9.14
N VAL A 464 -38.76 74.31 -7.88
CA VAL A 464 -39.64 75.32 -7.27
C VAL A 464 -38.91 76.66 -7.14
N LYS A 465 -37.69 76.66 -6.58
CA LYS A 465 -36.87 77.89 -6.47
C LYS A 465 -36.64 78.56 -7.82
N ARG A 466 -36.31 77.79 -8.87
CA ARG A 466 -36.12 78.31 -10.23
C ARG A 466 -37.42 78.91 -10.79
N ARG A 467 -38.57 78.28 -10.53
CA ARG A 467 -39.88 78.80 -10.93
C ARG A 467 -40.20 80.13 -10.24
N GLU A 468 -39.94 80.23 -8.94
CA GLU A 468 -40.12 81.48 -8.17
C GLU A 468 -39.19 82.59 -8.65
N GLU A 469 -37.93 82.26 -8.96
CA GLU A 469 -36.98 83.21 -9.51
C GLU A 469 -37.42 83.74 -10.89
N LEU A 470 -37.90 82.85 -11.77
CA LEU A 470 -38.47 83.23 -13.06
C LEU A 470 -39.69 84.13 -12.91
N GLN A 471 -40.60 83.82 -11.98
CA GLN A 471 -41.74 84.69 -11.69
C GLN A 471 -41.31 86.06 -11.13
N ARG A 472 -40.30 86.11 -10.26
CA ARG A 472 -39.73 87.37 -9.76
C ARG A 472 -39.11 88.19 -10.89
N ARG A 473 -38.38 87.55 -11.82
CA ARG A 473 -37.82 88.22 -13.01
C ARG A 473 -38.93 88.76 -13.91
N ALA A 474 -39.98 87.99 -14.17
CA ALA A 474 -41.13 88.43 -14.98
C ALA A 474 -41.87 89.63 -14.35
N ARG A 475 -42.08 89.64 -13.03
CA ARG A 475 -42.67 90.79 -12.32
C ARG A 475 -41.78 92.04 -12.37
N ARG A 476 -40.46 91.87 -12.39
CA ARG A 476 -39.51 92.99 -12.54
C ARG A 476 -39.51 93.55 -13.97
N SER A 477 -39.72 92.72 -14.99
CA SER A 477 -39.80 93.19 -16.38
C SER A 477 -41.12 93.90 -16.67
N SER A 478 -42.25 93.42 -16.13
CA SER A 478 -43.56 94.07 -16.34
C SER A 478 -43.63 95.47 -15.73
N LYS A 479 -42.96 95.71 -14.59
CA LYS A 479 -42.86 97.05 -13.97
C LYS A 479 -42.01 98.05 -14.76
N LYS A 480 -41.19 97.60 -15.72
CA LYS A 480 -40.33 98.47 -16.55
C LYS A 480 -40.99 98.89 -17.87
N GLN A 481 -42.16 98.37 -18.24
CA GLN A 481 -42.80 98.60 -19.54
C GLN A 481 -44.00 99.56 -19.55
N PHE A 482 -44.28 100.30 -18.46
CA PHE A 482 -45.24 101.40 -18.48
C PHE A 482 -44.58 102.73 -18.11
N ARG A 483 -44.03 103.41 -19.13
CA ARG A 483 -43.72 104.85 -19.13
C ARG A 483 -43.87 105.37 -20.56
N GLY A 484 -45.10 105.67 -20.95
CA GLY A 484 -45.42 106.29 -22.24
C GLY A 484 -46.62 107.21 -22.06
N SER A 485 -46.34 108.49 -21.83
CA SER A 485 -47.31 109.59 -21.82
C SER A 485 -47.93 109.73 -23.22
N VAL A 486 -49.27 109.66 -23.30
CA VAL A 486 -50.03 109.94 -24.53
C VAL A 486 -49.90 111.43 -24.86
N ARG A 487 -49.15 111.78 -25.90
CA ARG A 487 -49.17 113.13 -26.48
C ARG A 487 -50.41 113.28 -27.36
N LYS A 488 -51.39 114.04 -26.88
CA LYS A 488 -52.48 114.62 -27.68
C LYS A 488 -51.99 115.90 -28.37
N GLY A 489 -52.41 116.12 -29.61
CA GLY A 489 -52.36 117.40 -30.34
C GLY A 489 -51.69 117.25 -31.70
N ARG A 490 -52.25 117.75 -32.80
CA ARG A 490 -53.46 118.54 -33.02
C ARG A 490 -53.93 118.31 -34.45
#